data_AF-K2C719-F1
#
_entry.id   AF-K2C719-F1
#
_cell.length_a   1.000
_cell.length_b   1.000
_cell.length_c   1.000
_cell.angle_alpha   90.00
_cell.angle_beta   90.00
_cell.angle_gamma   90.00
#
_symmetry.space_group_name_H-M   'P 1'
#
loop_
_entity.id
_entity.type
_entity.pdbx_description
1 polymer ?
#
loop_
_entity_poly.entity_id
_entity_poly.type
_entity_poly.pdbx_seq_one_letter_code
_entity_poly.pdbx_strand_id
1 'polypeptide(L)'
;MSAQSGNSLNQKFELRSYAVYFDIVDSLAAEELLDSLDRATPLFKQVFNFHDDPAGSFFIMKNESDMEQATGMPVKTGENLRIDYQSNSIFMLVDKLDAGIGEVASRELGHLFFNNRVNEKELALRQWRTPSWLREGFALQASYKIRSDSREWLQSGWGKLQDAQKSGQLIKPGIMVKDIHLIPDPARRQIALFQSFYMVRLLLGIYCDSFFTKYSTLMGALEDMEAETCFRQVTSFDFEKFFSLFSDWVQKTNAWSAME
;
A
#
# COMPACT_ATOMS: atom_id res chain seq x y z
N MET A 1 -8.50 -2.72 32.67
CA MET A 1 -9.77 -3.47 32.64
C MET A 1 -9.65 -4.49 31.53
N SER A 2 -9.77 -5.77 31.86
CA SER A 2 -9.63 -6.90 30.93
C SER A 2 -10.82 -6.93 29.97
N ALA A 3 -10.55 -6.78 28.67
CA ALA A 3 -11.55 -7.00 27.62
C ALA A 3 -12.02 -8.45 27.71
N GLN A 4 -13.33 -8.65 27.88
CA GLN A 4 -13.96 -9.96 27.76
C GLN A 4 -13.86 -10.39 26.30
N SER A 5 -12.95 -11.31 26.03
CA SER A 5 -12.80 -12.01 24.75
C SER A 5 -13.99 -12.94 24.54
N GLY A 6 -15.00 -12.46 23.81
CA GLY A 6 -15.97 -13.34 23.18
C GLY A 6 -15.29 -14.13 22.05
N ASN A 7 -14.80 -15.33 22.36
CA ASN A 7 -14.74 -16.57 21.55
C ASN A 7 -14.77 -16.56 20.00
N SER A 8 -14.35 -15.53 19.25
CA SER A 8 -14.41 -15.57 17.77
C SER A 8 -13.11 -16.01 17.08
N LEU A 9 -11.96 -15.85 17.72
CA LEU A 9 -10.64 -16.25 17.17
C LEU A 9 -9.89 -17.07 18.23
N ASN A 10 -9.74 -18.36 18.01
CA ASN A 10 -9.17 -19.29 19.00
C ASN A 10 -7.81 -19.87 18.57
N GLN A 11 -7.39 -19.64 17.33
CA GLN A 11 -6.09 -20.06 16.82
C GLN A 11 -5.18 -18.85 16.59
N LYS A 12 -3.87 -19.12 16.64
CA LYS A 12 -2.82 -18.16 16.34
C LYS A 12 -1.68 -18.87 15.63
N PHE A 13 -1.26 -18.34 14.48
CA PHE A 13 -0.01 -18.70 13.83
C PHE A 13 0.96 -17.51 13.90
N GLU A 14 2.25 -17.81 14.04
CA GLU A 14 3.32 -16.82 14.09
C GLU A 14 4.45 -17.22 13.16
N LEU A 15 4.94 -16.26 12.39
CA LEU A 15 6.13 -16.40 11.56
C LEU A 15 6.88 -15.06 11.57
N ARG A 16 8.15 -15.09 11.99
CA ARG A 16 8.96 -13.88 12.24
C ARG A 16 8.26 -12.93 13.22
N SER A 17 8.01 -11.70 12.78
CA SER A 17 7.36 -10.63 13.53
C SER A 17 5.86 -10.49 13.20
N TYR A 18 5.29 -11.47 12.48
CA TYR A 18 3.87 -11.47 12.10
C TYR A 18 3.08 -12.46 12.96
N ALA A 19 1.87 -12.05 13.34
CA ALA A 19 0.92 -12.90 14.03
C ALA A 19 -0.43 -12.86 13.29
N VAL A 20 -1.01 -14.03 13.04
CA VAL A 20 -2.35 -14.17 12.46
C VAL A 20 -3.27 -14.88 13.46
N TYR A 21 -4.39 -14.23 13.78
CA TYR A 21 -5.44 -14.74 14.65
C TYR A 21 -6.65 -15.12 13.80
N PHE A 22 -7.17 -16.34 13.98
CA PHE A 22 -8.18 -16.93 13.11
C PHE A 22 -9.01 -18.01 13.83
N ASP A 23 -10.12 -18.45 13.22
CA ASP A 23 -10.85 -19.66 13.62
C ASP A 23 -10.28 -20.88 12.88
N ILE A 24 -10.32 -22.07 13.45
CA ILE A 24 -9.67 -23.29 12.91
C ILE A 24 -10.00 -23.58 11.43
N VAL A 25 -11.20 -23.19 10.99
CA VAL A 25 -11.67 -23.34 9.60
C VAL A 25 -10.86 -22.51 8.60
N ASP A 26 -10.23 -21.43 9.06
CA ASP A 26 -9.44 -20.49 8.25
C ASP A 26 -7.93 -20.79 8.29
N SER A 27 -7.53 -21.96 8.80
CA SER A 27 -6.12 -22.36 8.92
C SER A 27 -5.33 -22.24 7.62
N LEU A 28 -5.90 -22.67 6.50
CA LEU A 28 -5.25 -22.56 5.18
C LEU A 28 -5.05 -21.09 4.75
N ALA A 29 -6.03 -20.24 5.00
CA ALA A 29 -5.94 -18.82 4.66
C ALA A 29 -4.90 -18.11 5.55
N ALA A 30 -4.79 -18.50 6.83
CA ALA A 30 -3.79 -17.99 7.75
C ALA A 30 -2.36 -18.40 7.33
N GLU A 31 -2.17 -19.64 6.88
CA GLU A 31 -0.89 -20.12 6.34
C GLU A 31 -0.50 -19.38 5.05
N GLU A 32 -1.42 -19.25 4.09
CA GLU A 32 -1.21 -18.49 2.85
C GLU A 32 -0.81 -17.03 3.13
N LEU A 33 -1.46 -16.41 4.11
CA LEU A 33 -1.17 -15.04 4.54
C LEU A 33 0.26 -14.94 5.08
N LEU A 34 0.66 -15.80 6.02
CA LEU A 34 2.00 -15.78 6.61
C LEU A 34 3.10 -16.04 5.58
N ASP A 35 2.92 -17.04 4.71
CA ASP A 35 3.87 -17.34 3.64
C ASP A 35 4.03 -16.16 2.67
N SER A 36 2.94 -15.44 2.41
CA SER A 36 2.97 -14.24 1.59
C SER A 36 3.73 -13.10 2.27
N LEU A 37 3.53 -12.88 3.57
CA LEU A 37 4.26 -11.87 4.33
C LEU A 37 5.75 -12.18 4.47
N ASP A 38 6.13 -13.45 4.64
CA ASP A 38 7.53 -13.88 4.62
C ASP A 38 8.20 -13.52 3.30
N ARG A 39 7.56 -13.85 2.17
CA ARG A 39 8.04 -13.48 0.82
C ARG A 39 8.09 -11.97 0.59
N ALA A 40 7.20 -11.19 1.20
CA ALA A 40 7.15 -9.73 1.10
C ALA A 40 8.23 -9.03 1.95
N THR A 41 8.70 -9.69 3.02
CA THR A 41 9.58 -9.10 4.04
C THR A 41 10.85 -8.46 3.47
N PRO A 42 11.62 -9.11 2.57
CA PRO A 42 12.81 -8.49 1.99
C PRO A 42 12.52 -7.15 1.29
N LEU A 43 11.38 -7.06 0.60
CA LEU A 43 10.96 -5.84 -0.07
C LEU A 43 10.51 -4.77 0.92
N PHE A 44 9.79 -5.13 1.99
CA PHE A 44 9.45 -4.16 3.02
C PHE A 44 10.71 -3.57 3.65
N LYS A 45 11.70 -4.41 3.95
CA LYS A 45 12.98 -3.95 4.50
C LYS A 45 13.71 -3.03 3.55
N GLN A 46 13.72 -3.32 2.26
CA GLN A 46 14.33 -2.46 1.25
C GLN A 46 13.58 -1.13 1.10
N VAL A 47 12.29 -1.18 0.73
CA VAL A 47 11.46 -0.03 0.35
C VAL A 47 11.28 0.93 1.52
N PHE A 48 11.09 0.39 2.73
CA PHE A 48 10.92 1.19 3.94
C PHE A 48 12.22 1.28 4.76
N ASN A 49 13.34 0.72 4.33
CA ASN A 49 14.61 0.76 5.08
C ASN A 49 14.47 0.29 6.55
N PHE A 50 13.80 -0.84 6.78
CA PHE A 50 13.72 -1.45 8.12
C PHE A 50 15.02 -2.21 8.44
N HIS A 51 15.55 -1.99 9.65
CA HIS A 51 16.73 -2.71 10.14
C HIS A 51 16.34 -4.14 10.57
N ASP A 52 15.26 -4.24 11.34
CA ASP A 52 14.67 -5.50 11.78
C ASP A 52 13.50 -5.94 10.89
N ASP A 53 13.02 -7.15 11.10
CA ASP A 53 11.84 -7.64 10.39
C ASP A 53 10.60 -6.89 10.88
N PRO A 54 9.84 -6.23 9.99
CA PRO A 54 8.75 -5.39 10.39
C PRO A 54 7.59 -6.24 10.93
N ALA A 55 6.84 -5.69 11.89
CA ALA A 55 5.80 -6.42 12.60
C ALA A 55 4.39 -6.08 12.10
N GLY A 56 3.45 -7.01 12.25
CA GLY A 56 2.05 -6.79 11.93
C GLY A 56 1.15 -7.88 12.54
N SER A 57 0.00 -7.46 13.07
CA SER A 57 -1.02 -8.39 13.58
C SER A 57 -2.20 -8.45 12.62
N PHE A 58 -2.64 -9.66 12.28
CA PHE A 58 -3.73 -9.88 11.35
C PHE A 58 -4.83 -10.70 12.01
N PHE A 59 -6.08 -10.33 11.74
CA PHE A 59 -7.26 -10.98 12.30
C PHE A 59 -8.18 -11.38 11.16
N ILE A 60 -8.35 -12.68 10.95
CA ILE A 60 -9.29 -13.23 9.96
C ILE A 60 -10.66 -13.29 10.62
N MET A 61 -11.51 -12.33 10.30
CA MET A 61 -12.83 -12.17 10.91
C MET A 61 -13.84 -13.02 10.16
N LYS A 62 -14.65 -13.78 10.90
CA LYS A 62 -15.68 -14.65 10.33
C LYS A 62 -16.82 -13.89 9.69
N ASN A 63 -17.16 -12.70 10.22
CA ASN A 63 -18.26 -11.86 9.75
C ASN A 63 -18.13 -10.42 10.26
N GLU A 64 -18.99 -9.54 9.75
CA GLU A 64 -19.01 -8.12 10.11
C GLU A 64 -19.23 -7.90 11.61
N SER A 65 -20.15 -8.64 12.24
CA SER A 65 -20.43 -8.51 13.68
C SER A 65 -19.19 -8.78 14.53
N ASP A 66 -18.40 -9.79 14.20
CA ASP A 66 -17.16 -10.09 14.93
C ASP A 66 -16.13 -8.96 14.75
N MET A 67 -16.04 -8.37 13.55
CA MET A 67 -15.21 -7.20 13.29
C MET A 67 -15.67 -5.99 14.10
N GLU A 68 -16.97 -5.73 14.17
CA GLU A 68 -17.55 -4.64 14.99
C GLU A 68 -17.22 -4.80 16.47
N GLN A 69 -17.34 -6.03 16.99
CA GLN A 69 -17.01 -6.33 18.38
C GLN A 69 -15.51 -6.13 18.67
N ALA A 70 -14.64 -6.59 17.77
CA ALA A 70 -13.19 -6.48 17.95
C ALA A 70 -12.69 -5.03 17.88
N THR A 71 -13.32 -4.20 17.05
CA THR A 71 -12.84 -2.85 16.72
C THR A 71 -13.66 -1.72 17.33
N GLY A 72 -14.82 -2.04 17.94
CA GLY A 72 -15.69 -1.09 18.63
C GLY A 72 -16.43 -0.11 17.72
N MET A 73 -16.45 -0.35 16.41
CA MET A 73 -17.09 0.52 15.43
C MET A 73 -17.95 -0.27 14.43
N PRO A 74 -19.10 0.25 13.98
CA PRO A 74 -19.92 -0.40 12.95
C PRO A 74 -19.14 -0.61 11.64
N VAL A 75 -19.37 -1.73 10.96
CA VAL A 75 -18.78 -2.00 9.63
C VAL A 75 -19.52 -1.18 8.58
N LYS A 76 -18.78 -0.42 7.78
CA LYS A 76 -19.34 0.43 6.73
C LYS A 76 -19.75 -0.44 5.54
N THR A 77 -20.77 -0.01 4.79
CA THR A 77 -21.19 -0.72 3.58
C THR A 77 -20.01 -0.88 2.61
N GLY A 78 -19.71 -2.13 2.25
CA GLY A 78 -18.62 -2.48 1.33
C GLY A 78 -17.23 -2.50 1.98
N GLU A 79 -17.13 -2.34 3.30
CA GLU A 79 -15.88 -2.53 4.04
C GLU A 79 -15.55 -4.03 4.12
N ASN A 80 -14.39 -4.39 3.59
CA ASN A 80 -13.87 -5.76 3.57
C ASN A 80 -12.67 -5.95 4.52
N LEU A 81 -12.09 -4.86 5.00
CA LEU A 81 -11.01 -4.85 5.97
C LEU A 81 -11.01 -3.56 6.78
N ARG A 82 -10.37 -3.61 7.94
CA ARG A 82 -10.16 -2.46 8.83
C ARG A 82 -8.73 -2.45 9.36
N ILE A 83 -8.12 -1.27 9.40
CA ILE A 83 -6.76 -1.08 9.91
C ILE A 83 -6.83 -0.27 11.20
N ASP A 84 -6.23 -0.79 12.26
CA ASP A 84 -5.93 -0.05 13.49
C ASP A 84 -4.44 0.30 13.52
N TYR A 85 -4.15 1.58 13.27
CA TYR A 85 -2.80 2.13 13.22
C TYR A 85 -2.12 2.18 14.59
N GLN A 86 -2.86 2.22 15.70
CA GLN A 86 -2.28 2.29 17.04
C GLN A 86 -1.69 0.95 17.47
N SER A 87 -2.40 -0.14 17.18
CA SER A 87 -1.97 -1.50 17.53
C SER A 87 -1.26 -2.23 16.39
N ASN A 88 -1.07 -1.59 15.22
CA ASN A 88 -0.55 -2.20 14.00
C ASN A 88 -1.33 -3.46 13.59
N SER A 89 -2.66 -3.38 13.68
CA SER A 89 -3.57 -4.50 13.47
C SER A 89 -4.39 -4.33 12.20
N ILE A 90 -4.60 -5.43 11.47
CA ILE A 90 -5.42 -5.48 10.26
C ILE A 90 -6.47 -6.58 10.44
N PHE A 91 -7.74 -6.19 10.39
CA PHE A 91 -8.90 -7.07 10.50
C PHE A 91 -9.48 -7.30 9.11
N MET A 92 -9.71 -8.55 8.71
CA MET A 92 -10.05 -8.90 7.33
C MET A 92 -11.30 -9.78 7.26
N LEU A 93 -12.25 -9.46 6.39
CA LEU A 93 -13.36 -10.32 5.99
C LEU A 93 -12.94 -11.04 4.70
N VAL A 94 -12.36 -12.22 4.85
CA VAL A 94 -11.66 -12.92 3.76
C VAL A 94 -12.59 -13.26 2.58
N ASP A 95 -13.86 -13.56 2.88
CA ASP A 95 -14.91 -13.84 1.90
C ASP A 95 -15.31 -12.63 1.04
N LYS A 96 -14.92 -11.41 1.45
CA LYS A 96 -15.24 -10.14 0.77
C LYS A 96 -14.05 -9.50 0.06
N LEU A 97 -12.90 -10.17 0.03
CA LEU A 97 -11.70 -9.64 -0.64
C LEU A 97 -11.84 -9.70 -2.16
N ASP A 98 -11.30 -8.69 -2.82
CA ASP A 98 -11.27 -8.55 -4.28
C ASP A 98 -10.01 -9.18 -4.93
N ALA A 99 -9.08 -9.63 -4.10
CA ALA A 99 -7.83 -10.27 -4.48
C ALA A 99 -7.43 -11.33 -3.44
N GLY A 100 -6.35 -12.07 -3.71
CA GLY A 100 -5.82 -13.08 -2.79
C GLY A 100 -5.45 -12.46 -1.43
N ILE A 101 -5.65 -13.22 -0.35
CA ILE A 101 -5.47 -12.72 1.02
C ILE A 101 -4.06 -12.19 1.25
N GLY A 102 -3.04 -12.87 0.71
CA GLY A 102 -1.64 -12.45 0.81
C GLY A 102 -1.33 -11.13 0.10
N GLU A 103 -1.95 -10.89 -1.06
CA GLU A 103 -1.80 -9.63 -1.80
C GLU A 103 -2.40 -8.47 -1.01
N VAL A 104 -3.64 -8.64 -0.52
CA VAL A 104 -4.34 -7.62 0.26
C VAL A 104 -3.59 -7.34 1.55
N ALA A 105 -3.23 -8.38 2.31
CA ALA A 105 -2.50 -8.24 3.57
C ALA A 105 -1.18 -7.49 3.39
N SER A 106 -0.41 -7.84 2.35
CA SER A 106 0.86 -7.18 2.05
C SER A 106 0.66 -5.71 1.63
N ARG A 107 -0.35 -5.41 0.83
CA ARG A 107 -0.66 -4.03 0.43
C ARG A 107 -1.04 -3.18 1.65
N GLU A 108 -1.97 -3.66 2.47
CA GLU A 108 -2.45 -2.90 3.63
C GLU A 108 -1.38 -2.76 4.71
N LEU A 109 -0.52 -3.77 4.88
CA LEU A 109 0.66 -3.64 5.75
C LEU A 109 1.64 -2.57 5.23
N GLY A 110 1.82 -2.47 3.90
CA GLY A 110 2.57 -1.37 3.28
C GLY A 110 1.97 0.00 3.56
N HIS A 111 0.64 0.15 3.48
CA HIS A 111 -0.07 1.37 3.88
C HIS A 111 0.16 1.69 5.36
N LEU A 112 0.08 0.70 6.23
CA LEU A 112 0.30 0.85 7.67
C LEU A 112 1.72 1.35 7.97
N PHE A 113 2.75 0.75 7.38
CA PHE A 113 4.14 1.19 7.53
C PHE A 113 4.37 2.60 7.01
N PHE A 114 3.80 2.92 5.85
CA PHE A 114 3.88 4.26 5.28
C PHE A 114 3.26 5.27 6.24
N ASN A 115 2.00 5.06 6.61
CA ASN A 115 1.20 6.01 7.39
C ASN A 115 1.80 6.28 8.77
N ASN A 116 2.23 5.23 9.47
CA ASN A 116 2.81 5.38 10.80
C ASN A 116 4.13 6.17 10.78
N ARG A 117 4.96 5.97 9.77
CA ARG A 117 6.27 6.63 9.69
C ARG A 117 6.20 8.08 9.21
N VAL A 118 5.20 8.43 8.40
CA VAL A 118 4.98 9.82 7.97
C VAL A 118 4.06 10.58 8.94
N ASN A 119 3.56 9.92 10.00
CA ASN A 119 2.53 10.43 10.91
C ASN A 119 1.32 10.97 10.12
N GLU A 120 0.74 10.09 9.31
CA GLU A 120 -0.29 10.42 8.34
C GLU A 120 -1.57 10.92 9.02
N LYS A 121 -2.21 11.91 8.39
CA LYS A 121 -3.45 12.49 8.89
C LYS A 121 -4.41 12.73 7.72
N GLU A 122 -5.67 12.42 7.96
CA GLU A 122 -6.74 12.80 7.05
C GLU A 122 -7.05 14.29 7.27
N LEU A 123 -6.76 15.13 6.27
CA LEU A 123 -6.94 16.58 6.31
C LEU A 123 -8.39 16.98 5.99
N ALA A 124 -9.03 16.20 5.13
CA ALA A 124 -10.44 16.30 4.78
C ALA A 124 -10.94 14.93 4.34
N LEU A 125 -12.26 14.75 4.16
CA LEU A 125 -12.83 13.47 3.78
C LEU A 125 -12.13 12.88 2.54
N ARG A 126 -11.46 11.74 2.72
CA ARG A 126 -10.65 11.03 1.72
C ARG A 126 -9.53 11.88 1.11
N GLN A 127 -8.97 12.80 1.89
CA GLN A 127 -7.82 13.60 1.52
C GLN A 127 -6.76 13.47 2.61
N TRP A 128 -5.66 12.83 2.24
CA TRP A 128 -4.53 12.58 3.12
C TRP A 128 -3.49 13.67 2.94
N ARG A 129 -2.61 13.83 3.94
CA ARG A 129 -1.54 14.81 3.87
C ARG A 129 -0.51 14.43 2.82
N THR A 130 -0.22 13.15 2.66
CA THR A 130 0.61 12.66 1.55
C THR A 130 -0.20 12.45 0.27
N PRO A 131 0.43 12.62 -0.91
CA PRO A 131 -0.27 12.41 -2.18
C PRO A 131 -0.60 10.93 -2.36
N SER A 132 -1.81 10.66 -2.86
CA SER A 132 -2.30 9.28 -3.03
C SER A 132 -1.35 8.41 -3.85
N TRP A 133 -0.76 8.94 -4.94
CA TRP A 133 0.16 8.16 -5.77
C TRP A 133 1.39 7.64 -5.02
N LEU A 134 1.89 8.40 -4.05
CA LEU A 134 3.07 8.03 -3.29
C LEU A 134 2.70 6.92 -2.31
N ARG A 135 1.62 7.11 -1.55
CA ARG A 135 1.12 6.15 -0.57
C ARG A 135 0.77 4.80 -1.22
N GLU A 136 -0.03 4.83 -2.28
CA GLU A 136 -0.43 3.63 -3.02
C GLU A 136 0.77 2.99 -3.72
N GLY A 137 1.64 3.81 -4.33
CA GLY A 137 2.83 3.32 -5.02
C GLY A 137 3.80 2.59 -4.09
N PHE A 138 4.00 3.07 -2.86
CA PHE A 138 4.81 2.41 -1.84
C PHE A 138 4.19 1.10 -1.35
N ALA A 139 2.88 1.09 -1.07
CA ALA A 139 2.19 -0.12 -0.65
C ALA A 139 2.17 -1.22 -1.72
N LEU A 140 2.09 -0.83 -2.99
CA LEU A 140 2.13 -1.76 -4.12
C LEU A 140 3.51 -2.38 -4.36
N GLN A 141 4.61 -1.79 -3.86
CA GLN A 141 5.96 -2.33 -4.09
C GLN A 141 6.14 -3.74 -3.52
N ALA A 142 5.56 -4.04 -2.36
CA ALA A 142 5.66 -5.37 -1.78
C ALA A 142 4.57 -6.31 -2.32
N SER A 143 3.34 -5.83 -2.45
CA SER A 143 2.20 -6.67 -2.80
C SER A 143 2.30 -7.26 -4.21
N TYR A 144 2.89 -6.55 -5.19
CA TYR A 144 2.97 -7.07 -6.56
C TYR A 144 3.80 -8.36 -6.66
N LYS A 145 4.82 -8.55 -5.81
CA LYS A 145 5.64 -9.78 -5.81
C LYS A 145 4.92 -10.99 -5.22
N ILE A 146 3.87 -10.76 -4.45
CA ILE A 146 3.08 -11.83 -3.82
C ILE A 146 2.10 -12.44 -4.81
N ARG A 147 1.72 -11.66 -5.84
CA ARG A 147 0.84 -12.10 -6.91
C ARG A 147 1.43 -13.30 -7.66
N SER A 148 0.58 -14.28 -7.94
CA SER A 148 0.93 -15.41 -8.80
C SER A 148 1.18 -14.98 -10.26
N ASP A 149 0.52 -13.92 -10.72
CA ASP A 149 0.61 -13.32 -12.06
C ASP A 149 1.48 -12.05 -12.09
N SER A 150 2.43 -11.92 -11.14
CA SER A 150 3.21 -10.69 -10.95
C SER A 150 3.86 -10.14 -12.24
N ARG A 151 4.39 -11.02 -13.10
CA ARG A 151 5.04 -10.64 -14.35
C ARG A 151 4.05 -10.14 -15.39
N GLU A 152 2.93 -10.84 -15.55
CA GLU A 152 1.83 -10.48 -16.44
C GLU A 152 1.20 -9.15 -16.01
N TRP A 153 1.03 -8.96 -14.70
CA TRP A 153 0.51 -7.72 -14.12
C TRP A 153 1.42 -6.53 -14.43
N LEU A 154 2.74 -6.67 -14.25
CA LEU A 154 3.72 -5.65 -14.59
C LEU A 154 3.72 -5.35 -16.09
N GLN A 155 3.81 -6.37 -16.94
CA GLN A 155 3.82 -6.19 -18.40
C GLN A 155 2.54 -5.50 -18.90
N SER A 156 1.38 -5.92 -18.39
CA SER A 156 0.09 -5.30 -18.72
C SER A 156 0.02 -3.86 -18.25
N GLY A 157 0.47 -3.58 -17.02
CA GLY A 157 0.52 -2.25 -16.46
C GLY A 157 1.39 -1.30 -17.27
N TRP A 158 2.61 -1.74 -17.63
CA TRP A 158 3.51 -0.95 -18.45
C TRP A 158 2.94 -0.67 -19.84
N GLY A 159 2.38 -1.69 -20.51
CA GLY A 159 1.75 -1.52 -21.82
C GLY A 159 0.62 -0.49 -21.78
N LYS A 160 -0.24 -0.55 -20.76
CA LYS A 160 -1.31 0.45 -20.54
C LYS A 160 -0.75 1.86 -20.33
N LEU A 161 0.34 2.00 -19.60
CA LEU A 161 0.98 3.30 -19.40
C LEU A 161 1.60 3.84 -20.70
N GLN A 162 2.21 2.98 -21.52
CA GLN A 162 2.74 3.40 -22.82
C GLN A 162 1.63 3.87 -23.77
N ASP A 163 0.50 3.17 -23.80
CA ASP A 163 -0.64 3.56 -24.63
C ASP A 163 -1.30 4.84 -24.11
N ALA A 164 -1.41 4.98 -22.78
CA ALA A 164 -1.86 6.23 -22.15
C ALA A 164 -0.89 7.39 -22.43
N GLN A 165 0.43 7.16 -22.44
CA GLN A 165 1.43 8.18 -22.76
C GLN A 165 1.32 8.64 -24.20
N LYS A 166 1.23 7.72 -25.17
CA LYS A 166 1.07 8.02 -26.60
C LYS A 166 -0.20 8.83 -26.89
N SER A 167 -1.27 8.58 -26.14
CA SER A 167 -2.57 9.24 -26.29
C SER A 167 -2.74 10.49 -25.40
N GLY A 168 -1.72 10.86 -24.61
CA GLY A 168 -1.79 11.98 -23.67
C GLY A 168 -2.80 11.78 -22.53
N GLN A 169 -3.10 10.53 -22.19
CA GLN A 169 -4.09 10.10 -21.19
C GLN A 169 -3.48 9.65 -19.86
N LEU A 170 -2.17 9.83 -19.64
CA LEU A 170 -1.58 9.66 -18.31
C LEU A 170 -2.33 10.55 -17.30
N ILE A 171 -2.46 10.07 -16.07
CA ILE A 171 -3.23 10.76 -15.04
C ILE A 171 -2.40 11.92 -14.52
N LYS A 172 -2.88 13.15 -14.72
CA LYS A 172 -2.18 14.39 -14.37
C LYS A 172 -1.84 14.46 -12.87
N PRO A 173 -0.75 15.13 -12.47
CA PRO A 173 -0.31 15.23 -11.06
C PRO A 173 -1.40 15.75 -10.13
N GLY A 174 -2.12 16.81 -10.51
CA GLY A 174 -3.21 17.37 -9.71
C GLY A 174 -4.38 16.41 -9.42
N ILE A 175 -4.49 15.30 -10.17
CA ILE A 175 -5.43 14.20 -9.88
C ILE A 175 -4.73 13.14 -9.03
N MET A 176 -3.49 12.79 -9.34
CA MET A 176 -2.68 11.79 -8.63
C MET A 176 -2.38 12.15 -7.17
N VAL A 177 -2.38 13.44 -6.82
CA VAL A 177 -2.25 13.90 -5.43
C VAL A 177 -3.50 13.58 -4.61
N LYS A 178 -4.68 13.57 -5.23
CA LYS A 178 -5.97 13.24 -4.58
C LYS A 178 -6.15 11.73 -4.53
N ASP A 179 -7.08 11.27 -3.69
CA ASP A 179 -7.43 9.86 -3.58
C ASP A 179 -7.79 9.26 -4.96
N ILE A 180 -6.92 8.39 -5.47
CA ILE A 180 -7.09 7.76 -6.78
C ILE A 180 -8.30 6.82 -6.83
N HIS A 181 -8.77 6.32 -5.68
CA HIS A 181 -9.95 5.48 -5.58
C HIS A 181 -11.26 6.26 -5.81
N LEU A 182 -11.19 7.59 -5.82
CA LEU A 182 -12.29 8.47 -6.21
C LEU A 182 -12.37 8.75 -7.72
N ILE A 183 -11.43 8.24 -8.52
CA ILE A 183 -11.53 8.32 -9.98
C ILE A 183 -12.75 7.50 -10.43
N PRO A 184 -13.79 8.12 -11.05
CA PRO A 184 -15.05 7.44 -11.33
C PRO A 184 -14.93 6.30 -12.34
N ASP A 185 -14.12 6.50 -13.38
CA ASP A 185 -13.89 5.49 -14.42
C ASP A 185 -12.91 4.41 -13.91
N PRO A 186 -13.35 3.13 -13.82
CA PRO A 186 -12.51 2.03 -13.38
C PRO A 186 -11.25 1.83 -14.23
N ALA A 187 -11.32 2.04 -15.55
CA ALA A 187 -10.16 1.89 -16.44
C ALA A 187 -9.12 2.97 -16.15
N ARG A 188 -9.55 4.22 -15.96
CA ARG A 188 -8.69 5.32 -15.53
C ARG A 188 -8.10 5.09 -14.13
N ARG A 189 -8.89 4.55 -13.19
CA ARG A 189 -8.41 4.20 -11.85
C ARG A 189 -7.30 3.15 -11.92
N GLN A 190 -7.44 2.16 -12.79
CA GLN A 190 -6.42 1.16 -13.02
C GLN A 190 -5.12 1.79 -13.59
N ILE A 191 -5.23 2.73 -14.53
CA ILE A 191 -4.07 3.51 -15.00
C ILE A 191 -3.42 4.25 -13.84
N ALA A 192 -4.19 4.91 -12.97
CA ALA A 192 -3.65 5.62 -11.80
C ALA A 192 -2.90 4.69 -10.84
N LEU A 193 -3.40 3.47 -10.61
CA LEU A 193 -2.72 2.46 -9.79
C LEU A 193 -1.39 2.02 -10.40
N PHE A 194 -1.37 1.67 -11.69
CA PHE A 194 -0.12 1.33 -12.39
C PHE A 194 0.86 2.52 -12.39
N GLN A 195 0.35 3.72 -12.63
CA GLN A 195 1.16 4.92 -12.64
C GLN A 195 1.77 5.17 -11.26
N SER A 196 1.01 5.00 -10.17
CA SER A 196 1.50 5.12 -8.79
C SER A 196 2.65 4.14 -8.51
N PHE A 197 2.45 2.87 -8.88
CA PHE A 197 3.46 1.82 -8.74
C PHE A 197 4.76 2.16 -9.48
N TYR A 198 4.65 2.50 -10.77
CA TYR A 198 5.82 2.78 -11.61
C TYR A 198 6.48 4.12 -11.30
N MET A 199 5.72 5.12 -10.85
CA MET A 199 6.27 6.39 -10.34
C MET A 199 7.13 6.15 -9.09
N VAL A 200 6.66 5.37 -8.12
CA VAL A 200 7.46 5.02 -6.95
C VAL A 200 8.66 4.15 -7.33
N ARG A 201 8.51 3.24 -8.29
CA ARG A 201 9.63 2.46 -8.81
C ARG A 201 10.73 3.34 -9.42
N LEU A 202 10.35 4.30 -10.27
CA LEU A 202 11.29 5.28 -10.82
C LEU A 202 11.95 6.12 -9.71
N LEU A 203 11.17 6.56 -8.73
CA LEU A 203 11.65 7.33 -7.59
C LEU A 203 12.72 6.55 -6.80
N LEU A 204 12.45 5.29 -6.47
CA LEU A 204 13.41 4.41 -5.79
C LEU A 204 14.62 4.11 -6.66
N GLY A 205 14.47 4.01 -7.99
CA GLY A 205 15.59 3.88 -8.91
C GLY A 205 16.53 5.09 -8.96
N ILE A 206 16.01 6.29 -8.70
CA ILE A 206 16.81 7.54 -8.71
C ILE A 206 17.45 7.81 -7.33
N TYR A 207 16.70 7.61 -6.25
CA TYR A 207 17.11 8.05 -4.89
C TYR A 207 17.45 6.90 -3.93
N CYS A 208 17.33 5.66 -4.39
CA CYS A 208 17.54 4.42 -3.63
C CYS A 208 16.73 4.40 -2.30
N ASP A 209 17.14 3.51 -1.39
CA ASP A 209 16.52 3.28 -0.09
C ASP A 209 16.53 4.52 0.84
N SER A 210 17.25 5.57 0.45
CA SER A 210 17.36 6.81 1.23
C SER A 210 16.15 7.74 1.11
N PHE A 211 15.36 7.64 0.03
CA PHE A 211 14.22 8.53 -0.19
C PHE A 211 13.22 8.44 0.97
N PHE A 212 12.72 7.23 1.23
CA PHE A 212 11.62 7.07 2.17
C PHE A 212 12.03 7.43 3.59
N THR A 213 13.26 7.08 3.99
CA THR A 213 13.82 7.46 5.29
C THR A 213 13.84 8.98 5.47
N LYS A 214 14.35 9.73 4.48
CA LYS A 214 14.41 11.20 4.53
C LYS A 214 13.01 11.81 4.50
N TYR A 215 12.15 11.32 3.60
CA TYR A 215 10.80 11.81 3.43
C TYR A 215 9.95 11.62 4.69
N SER A 216 9.95 10.41 5.26
CA SER A 216 9.22 10.10 6.49
C SER A 216 9.76 10.88 7.69
N THR A 217 11.08 11.06 7.81
CA THR A 217 11.67 11.90 8.87
C THR A 217 11.18 13.35 8.80
N LEU A 218 11.20 13.96 7.61
CA LEU A 218 10.73 15.34 7.42
C LEU A 218 9.22 15.46 7.68
N MET A 219 8.42 14.56 7.11
CA MET A 219 6.97 14.56 7.28
C MET A 219 6.57 14.35 8.74
N GLY A 220 7.22 13.41 9.44
CA GLY A 220 6.94 13.13 10.85
C GLY A 220 7.36 14.26 11.79
N ALA A 221 8.47 14.95 11.49
CA ALA A 221 8.98 16.04 12.33
C ALA A 221 8.24 17.38 12.12
N LEU A 222 7.74 17.65 10.91
CA LEU A 222 7.19 18.95 10.52
C LEU A 222 5.73 18.79 10.10
N GLU A 223 4.80 18.69 11.05
CA GLU A 223 3.39 18.38 10.77
C GLU A 223 2.70 19.37 9.81
N ASP A 224 3.06 20.66 9.87
CA ASP A 224 2.47 21.72 9.04
C ASP A 224 3.06 21.80 7.62
N MET A 225 4.12 21.02 7.36
CA MET A 225 4.81 21.09 6.07
C MET A 225 4.03 20.34 4.99
N GLU A 226 3.82 21.02 3.86
CA GLU A 226 3.18 20.43 2.69
C GLU A 226 4.03 19.29 2.09
N ALA A 227 3.38 18.20 1.69
CA ALA A 227 4.03 17.03 1.15
C ALA A 227 4.91 17.32 -0.08
N GLU A 228 4.52 18.27 -0.92
CA GLU A 228 5.32 18.69 -2.08
C GLU A 228 6.59 19.43 -1.65
N THR A 229 6.55 20.22 -0.59
CA THR A 229 7.74 20.90 -0.06
C THR A 229 8.72 19.88 0.51
N CYS A 230 8.24 18.89 1.27
CA CYS A 230 9.08 17.76 1.73
C CYS A 230 9.67 16.99 0.54
N PHE A 231 8.83 16.64 -0.44
CA PHE A 231 9.27 15.93 -1.64
C PHE A 231 10.37 16.70 -2.38
N ARG A 232 10.22 18.01 -2.53
CA ARG A 232 11.21 18.87 -3.17
C ARG A 232 12.51 18.96 -2.40
N GLN A 233 12.48 18.97 -1.07
CA GLN A 233 13.72 18.95 -0.28
C GLN A 233 14.49 17.65 -0.43
N VAL A 234 13.80 16.51 -0.58
CA VAL A 234 14.43 15.21 -0.74
C VAL A 234 14.92 14.99 -2.18
N THR A 235 14.14 15.43 -3.17
CA THR A 235 14.37 15.07 -4.58
C THR A 235 14.91 16.21 -5.44
N SER A 236 14.77 17.47 -5.01
CA SER A 236 14.92 18.66 -5.85
C SER A 236 13.88 18.82 -6.97
N PHE A 237 12.88 17.94 -7.06
CA PHE A 237 11.76 18.04 -7.99
C PHE A 237 10.48 18.53 -7.29
N ASP A 238 9.68 19.30 -8.01
CA ASP A 238 8.25 19.42 -7.71
C ASP A 238 7.48 18.26 -8.38
N PHE A 239 6.19 18.10 -8.07
CA PHE A 239 5.43 16.97 -8.61
C PHE A 239 5.29 17.01 -10.13
N GLU A 240 5.14 18.20 -10.72
CA GLU A 240 5.02 18.38 -12.18
C GLU A 240 6.31 18.01 -12.92
N LYS A 241 7.48 18.40 -12.40
CA LYS A 241 8.78 18.01 -12.97
C LYS A 241 9.03 16.52 -12.84
N PHE A 242 8.71 15.93 -11.69
CA PHE A 242 8.84 14.48 -11.51
C PHE A 242 7.90 13.72 -12.45
N PHE A 243 6.68 14.20 -12.64
CA PHE A 243 5.74 13.61 -13.59
C PHE A 243 6.20 13.73 -15.04
N SER A 244 6.80 14.86 -15.41
CA SER A 244 7.41 15.03 -16.74
C SER A 244 8.54 14.03 -16.96
N LEU A 245 9.41 13.85 -15.96
CA LEU A 245 10.46 12.82 -15.98
C LEU A 245 9.88 11.40 -16.12
N PHE A 246 8.80 11.11 -15.39
CA PHE A 246 8.11 9.83 -15.49
C PHE A 246 7.49 9.59 -16.87
N SER A 247 6.80 10.58 -17.44
CA SER A 247 6.23 10.50 -18.78
C SER A 247 7.30 10.23 -19.84
N ASP A 248 8.44 10.93 -19.74
CA ASP A 248 9.61 10.71 -20.57
C ASP A 248 10.17 9.28 -20.43
N TRP A 249 10.23 8.77 -19.20
CA TRP A 249 10.69 7.43 -18.91
C TRP A 249 9.76 6.35 -19.53
N VAL A 250 8.44 6.52 -19.42
CA VAL A 250 7.44 5.64 -20.05
C VAL A 250 7.59 5.63 -21.57
N GLN A 251 7.86 6.79 -22.17
CA GLN A 251 8.06 6.92 -23.61
C GLN A 251 9.33 6.23 -24.11
N LYS A 252 10.42 6.32 -23.34
CA LYS A 252 11.77 5.95 -23.80
C LYS A 252 12.20 4.54 -23.41
N THR A 253 11.54 3.92 -22.42
CA THR A 253 11.94 2.60 -21.92
C THR A 253 10.95 1.50 -22.29
N ASN A 254 11.47 0.28 -22.44
CA ASN A 254 10.66 -0.91 -22.69
C ASN A 254 10.23 -1.54 -21.36
N ALA A 255 9.27 -2.47 -21.43
CA ALA A 255 8.74 -3.14 -20.24
C ALA A 255 9.83 -3.86 -19.42
N TRP A 256 10.82 -4.48 -20.07
CA TRP A 256 11.87 -5.22 -19.38
C TRP A 256 12.70 -4.28 -18.49
N SER A 257 13.16 -3.17 -19.04
CA SER A 257 13.92 -2.15 -18.29
C SER A 257 13.12 -1.47 -17.19
N ALA A 258 11.78 -1.44 -17.31
CA ALA A 258 10.91 -0.92 -16.27
C ALA A 258 10.60 -1.94 -15.16
N MET A 259 10.84 -3.23 -15.41
CA MET A 259 10.53 -4.36 -14.51
C MET A 259 11.75 -4.92 -13.77
N GLU A 260 12.97 -4.63 -14.22
CA GLU A 260 14.23 -4.87 -13.48
C GLU A 260 14.49 -3.78 -12.44
#